data_AF-A0A969NZ83-F1
#
_entry.id   AF-A0A969NZ83-F1
#
_cell.length_a   1.000
_cell.length_b   1.000
_cell.length_c   1.000
_cell.angle_alpha   90.00
_cell.angle_beta   90.00
_cell.angle_gamma   90.00
#
_symmetry.space_group_name_H-M   'P 1'
#
loop_
_entity.id
_entity.type
_entity.pdbx_description
1 polymer ?
#
loop_
_entity_poly.entity_id
_entity_poly.type
_entity_poly.pdbx_seq_one_letter_code
_entity_poly.pdbx_strand_id
1 'polypeptide(L)'
;ACPGVNDGDSLHQSIQALAALYPVVQSIAVVPVGLTRYRFQGKAPTTIRAAIQIHERPEWRPETNGEQSTDDWGFCARLAPQTELPLRCYTPAEANALLDRVLPYSARYRQQTGINLVYPSDEFFLLAERPLPAAAFYDHYPQYSNGVGMTRDFLDGWQRLQGRLPTHFVRPRNMALLCGTMIEPVLQTVVERLNRITNLHVTLQPVVNHFFGETVTVSGLLTGQDVVSVLRTAQCDQAIVPRVMFDYQGQRTLDEYTPERISTESDVSVLLAGTPGELIQCIHTLLSKP
;
A
#
# COMPACT_ATOMS: atom_id res chain seq x y z
N ALA A 1 14.60 3.18 -2.31
CA ALA A 1 16.00 2.74 -2.15
C ALA A 1 16.89 3.90 -1.76
N CYS A 2 17.92 3.62 -0.95
CA CYS A 2 19.08 4.50 -0.76
C CYS A 2 20.33 3.68 -1.12
N PRO A 3 20.63 3.55 -2.42
CA PRO A 3 21.67 2.63 -2.87
C PRO A 3 23.03 2.97 -2.29
N GLY A 4 23.77 1.95 -1.85
CA GLY A 4 25.09 2.09 -1.21
C GLY A 4 25.07 2.64 0.22
N VAL A 5 23.89 2.92 0.79
CA VAL A 5 23.75 3.46 2.16
C VAL A 5 22.87 2.55 3.01
N ASN A 6 21.65 2.27 2.54
CA ASN A 6 20.67 1.42 3.23
C ASN A 6 20.19 0.27 2.32
N ASP A 7 21.16 -0.42 1.75
CA ASP A 7 21.04 -1.69 1.04
C ASP A 7 22.20 -2.58 1.50
N GLY A 8 22.58 -3.61 0.73
CA GLY A 8 23.89 -4.26 0.93
C GLY A 8 24.17 -4.69 2.39
N ASP A 9 25.39 -4.53 2.85
CA ASP A 9 25.77 -5.00 4.19
C ASP A 9 24.98 -4.29 5.31
N SER A 10 24.55 -3.04 5.10
CA SER A 10 23.72 -2.30 6.06
C SER A 10 22.36 -2.97 6.30
N LEU A 11 21.68 -3.42 5.24
CA LEU A 11 20.41 -4.15 5.38
C LEU A 11 20.62 -5.52 6.03
N HIS A 12 21.73 -6.20 5.73
CA HIS A 12 22.09 -7.46 6.39
C HIS A 12 22.27 -7.27 7.90
N GLN A 13 23.09 -6.29 8.28
CA GLN A 13 23.34 -5.94 9.68
C GLN A 13 22.04 -5.58 10.40
N SER A 14 21.18 -4.78 9.78
CA SER A 14 19.89 -4.39 10.36
C SER A 14 18.98 -5.60 10.63
N ILE A 15 18.86 -6.51 9.67
CA ILE A 15 18.06 -7.74 9.83
C ILE A 15 18.63 -8.60 10.96
N GLN A 16 19.94 -8.82 11.00
CA GLN A 16 20.57 -9.64 12.03
C GLN A 16 20.42 -9.03 13.42
N ALA A 17 20.66 -7.74 13.56
CA ALA A 17 20.56 -7.04 14.84
C ALA A 17 19.13 -7.09 15.39
N LEU A 18 18.12 -6.80 14.56
CA LEU A 18 16.72 -6.88 14.96
C LEU A 18 16.32 -8.32 15.32
N ALA A 19 16.75 -9.31 14.54
CA ALA A 19 16.39 -10.69 14.78
C ALA A 19 17.09 -11.30 16.00
N ALA A 20 18.27 -10.79 16.40
CA ALA A 20 18.94 -11.17 17.64
C ALA A 20 18.14 -10.76 18.89
N LEU A 21 17.21 -9.80 18.75
CA LEU A 21 16.30 -9.38 19.81
C LEU A 21 15.04 -10.25 19.90
N TYR A 22 14.91 -11.31 19.10
CA TYR A 22 13.83 -12.29 19.26
C TYR A 22 13.92 -12.98 20.65
N PRO A 23 12.83 -13.13 21.41
CA PRO A 23 11.43 -12.93 21.02
C PRO A 23 10.84 -11.54 21.29
N VAL A 24 11.62 -10.56 21.76
CA VAL A 24 11.14 -9.18 21.98
C VAL A 24 10.75 -8.53 20.66
N VAL A 25 11.58 -8.65 19.62
CA VAL A 25 11.18 -8.35 18.25
C VAL A 25 10.41 -9.53 17.68
N GLN A 26 9.12 -9.33 17.45
CA GLN A 26 8.20 -10.40 17.01
C GLN A 26 8.17 -10.59 15.49
N SER A 27 8.49 -9.55 14.72
CA SER A 27 8.56 -9.59 13.26
C SER A 27 9.30 -8.37 12.72
N ILE A 28 9.80 -8.49 11.49
CA ILE A 28 10.59 -7.49 10.76
C ILE A 28 9.98 -7.38 9.37
N ALA A 29 9.48 -6.20 9.02
CA ALA A 29 9.06 -5.91 7.65
C ALA A 29 10.23 -5.30 6.85
N VAL A 30 10.43 -5.76 5.62
CA VAL A 30 11.32 -5.11 4.65
C VAL A 30 10.43 -4.43 3.62
N VAL A 31 10.39 -3.10 3.69
CA VAL A 31 9.50 -2.27 2.86
C VAL A 31 10.33 -1.21 2.11
N PRO A 32 9.95 -0.85 0.88
CA PRO A 32 10.57 0.27 0.19
C PRO A 32 10.20 1.59 0.88
N VAL A 33 11.07 2.59 0.72
CA VAL A 33 10.77 3.94 1.20
C VAL A 33 9.75 4.58 0.26
N GLY A 34 8.61 5.01 0.80
CA GLY A 34 7.64 5.82 0.08
C GLY A 34 8.18 7.20 -0.24
N LEU A 35 8.14 7.60 -1.51
CA LEU A 35 8.61 8.90 -1.97
C LEU A 35 7.44 9.73 -2.46
N THR A 36 7.29 10.94 -1.91
CA THR A 36 6.30 11.92 -2.37
C THR A 36 6.99 13.08 -3.07
N ARG A 37 6.29 13.75 -3.99
CA ARG A 37 6.77 14.96 -4.68
C ARG A 37 7.15 16.08 -3.72
N TYR A 38 6.54 16.12 -2.53
CA TYR A 38 6.85 17.11 -1.50
C TYR A 38 8.28 16.97 -0.96
N ARG A 39 8.90 15.80 -1.08
CA ARG A 39 10.33 15.61 -0.74
C ARG A 39 11.27 16.42 -1.65
N PHE A 40 10.96 16.50 -2.94
CA PHE A 40 11.88 17.02 -3.96
C PHE A 40 11.65 18.49 -4.31
N GLN A 41 10.53 19.09 -3.87
CA GLN A 41 10.15 20.45 -4.25
C GLN A 41 10.71 21.55 -3.32
N GLY A 42 11.68 21.24 -2.46
CA GLY A 42 12.34 22.23 -1.58
C GLY A 42 11.39 22.97 -0.61
N LYS A 43 10.13 22.54 -0.54
CA LYS A 43 9.14 23.09 0.37
C LYS A 43 9.04 22.15 1.56
N ALA A 44 9.42 22.65 2.73
CA ALA A 44 9.09 22.00 4.00
C ALA A 44 7.59 21.63 3.96
N PRO A 45 7.23 20.39 4.35
CA PRO A 45 5.87 19.92 4.23
C PRO A 45 4.94 20.90 4.96
N THR A 46 4.05 21.54 4.19
CA THR A 46 3.15 22.53 4.78
C THR A 46 2.09 21.87 5.61
N THR A 47 1.78 20.57 5.42
CA THR A 47 1.27 19.73 6.52
C THR A 47 1.32 18.18 6.30
N ILE A 48 1.51 17.40 7.38
CA ILE A 48 0.73 16.20 7.79
C ILE A 48 -0.18 16.66 8.97
N ARG A 49 -1.19 17.49 8.68
CA ARG A 49 -1.78 18.60 9.51
C ARG A 49 -0.88 19.65 10.16
N ALA A 50 0.41 19.39 10.26
CA ALA A 50 1.55 20.28 9.93
C ALA A 50 2.85 19.45 9.75
N ALA A 51 2.77 18.12 9.91
CA ALA A 51 3.67 17.23 10.65
C ALA A 51 3.35 17.18 12.17
N ILE A 52 2.27 17.88 12.58
CA ILE A 52 1.44 17.75 13.81
C ILE A 52 1.69 18.78 14.95
N GLN A 53 2.45 19.89 14.80
CA GLN A 53 2.57 20.95 15.86
C GLN A 53 3.39 20.54 17.12
N ILE A 54 4.02 19.36 17.10
CA ILE A 54 4.83 18.79 18.19
C ILE A 54 6.27 18.67 17.65
N HIS A 55 7.07 19.74 17.66
CA HIS A 55 8.16 19.76 18.65
C HIS A 55 8.63 21.16 19.05
N GLU A 56 8.07 22.27 18.59
CA GLU A 56 8.72 23.57 18.83
C GLU A 56 7.76 24.62 19.42
N ARG A 57 7.80 24.77 20.74
CA ARG A 57 7.68 26.12 21.31
C ARG A 57 8.94 26.90 20.93
N PRO A 58 8.96 28.26 20.97
CA PRO A 58 10.15 29.08 20.66
C PRO A 58 11.39 28.76 21.50
N GLU A 59 11.22 27.89 22.49
CA GLU A 59 12.18 27.45 23.49
C GLU A 59 12.82 26.09 23.11
N TRP A 60 12.34 25.43 22.06
CA TRP A 60 12.90 24.16 21.61
C TRP A 60 14.21 24.41 20.88
N ARG A 61 15.29 23.96 21.51
CA ARG A 61 16.57 23.68 20.87
C ARG A 61 16.64 22.17 20.73
N PRO A 62 17.26 21.63 19.66
CA PRO A 62 17.62 20.23 19.69
C PRO A 62 18.47 20.05 20.95
N GLU A 63 18.01 19.20 21.87
CA GLU A 63 18.93 18.60 22.81
C GLU A 63 19.86 17.74 21.95
N THR A 64 20.90 18.37 21.41
CA THR A 64 22.20 17.77 21.55
C THR A 64 22.37 17.63 23.06
N ASN A 65 21.93 16.49 23.63
CA ASN A 65 22.75 15.91 24.69
C ASN A 65 24.15 16.05 24.14
N GLY A 66 25.01 16.84 24.77
CA GLY A 66 26.30 17.31 24.23
C GLY A 66 27.30 16.20 23.92
N GLU A 67 26.83 14.99 23.67
CA GLU A 67 27.49 13.85 23.09
C GLU A 67 27.60 14.10 21.58
N GLN A 68 28.81 14.53 21.21
CA GLN A 68 29.34 14.28 19.88
C GLN A 68 29.00 12.82 19.50
N SER A 69 28.36 12.63 18.35
CA SER A 69 28.14 11.31 17.74
C SER A 69 29.40 10.47 17.88
N THR A 70 29.42 9.51 18.80
CA THR A 70 30.52 8.56 18.93
C THR A 70 30.32 7.42 17.93
N ASP A 71 31.41 6.76 17.55
CA ASP A 71 31.40 5.64 16.59
C ASP A 71 30.54 4.44 17.03
N ASP A 72 30.04 4.45 18.27
CA ASP A 72 29.24 3.39 18.91
C ASP A 72 27.72 3.53 18.68
N TRP A 73 27.27 4.63 18.07
CA TRP A 73 25.86 4.82 17.73
C TRP A 73 25.51 4.08 16.43
N GLY A 74 24.41 3.33 16.44
CA GLY A 74 23.87 2.68 15.25
C GLY A 74 23.67 3.68 14.10
N PHE A 75 23.96 3.25 12.87
CA PHE A 75 24.04 4.10 11.68
C PHE A 75 22.82 5.02 11.47
N CYS A 76 21.61 4.59 11.87
CA CYS A 76 20.38 5.36 11.78
C CYS A 76 20.34 6.66 12.60
N ALA A 77 21.13 6.77 13.69
CA ALA A 77 21.14 7.95 14.55
C ALA A 77 22.12 9.05 14.09
N ARG A 78 23.01 8.74 13.14
CA ARG A 78 23.95 9.70 12.53
C ARG A 78 23.22 10.46 11.41
N LEU A 79 22.27 11.30 11.79
CA LEU A 79 21.47 12.10 10.87
C LEU A 79 22.34 13.20 10.23
N ALA A 80 22.96 12.89 9.09
CA ALA A 80 23.10 13.90 8.04
C ALA A 80 21.68 14.41 7.70
N PRO A 81 21.51 15.70 7.32
CA PRO A 81 20.19 16.20 6.97
C PRO A 81 19.56 15.27 5.92
N GLN A 82 18.44 14.62 6.28
CA GLN A 82 17.80 13.55 5.50
C GLN A 82 17.43 13.99 4.07
N THR A 83 17.49 15.29 3.78
CA THR A 83 17.33 15.94 2.49
C THR A 83 18.49 15.72 1.51
N GLU A 84 19.68 15.34 1.95
CA GLU A 84 20.86 15.18 1.08
C GLU A 84 21.07 13.75 0.56
N LEU A 85 20.35 12.76 1.11
CA LEU A 85 20.44 11.38 0.64
C LEU A 85 19.66 11.20 -0.68
N PRO A 86 20.29 10.68 -1.75
CA PRO A 86 19.66 10.47 -3.05
C PRO A 86 18.70 9.29 -3.01
N LEU A 87 17.51 9.50 -2.44
CA LEU A 87 16.44 8.51 -2.42
C LEU A 87 15.78 8.42 -3.79
N ARG A 88 15.60 7.20 -4.26
CA ARG A 88 14.84 6.89 -5.49
C ARG A 88 14.01 5.63 -5.33
N CYS A 89 13.04 5.42 -6.21
CA CYS A 89 12.31 4.16 -6.27
C CYS A 89 13.25 2.99 -6.61
N TYR A 90 12.85 1.80 -6.19
CA TYR A 90 13.49 0.56 -6.64
C TYR A 90 13.16 0.31 -8.11
N THR A 91 14.10 -0.26 -8.85
CA THR A 91 13.84 -0.86 -10.17
C THR A 91 13.38 -2.31 -10.04
N PRO A 92 12.73 -2.91 -11.06
CA PRO A 92 12.40 -4.34 -11.06
C PRO A 92 13.60 -5.26 -10.79
N ALA A 93 14.77 -4.94 -11.36
CA ALA A 93 16.00 -5.71 -11.16
C ALA A 93 16.50 -5.65 -9.71
N GLU A 94 16.41 -4.49 -9.07
CA GLU A 94 16.80 -4.33 -7.66
C GLU A 94 15.79 -4.96 -6.70
N ALA A 95 14.50 -4.90 -7.03
CA ALA A 95 13.47 -5.63 -6.27
C ALA A 95 13.73 -7.14 -6.31
N ASN A 96 14.08 -7.69 -7.48
CA ASN A 96 14.52 -9.07 -7.64
C ASN A 96 15.72 -9.40 -6.75
N ALA A 97 16.79 -8.60 -6.85
CA ALA A 97 18.00 -8.81 -6.05
C ALA A 97 17.75 -8.70 -4.54
N LEU A 98 16.86 -7.79 -4.13
CA LEU A 98 16.45 -7.65 -2.74
C LEU A 98 15.70 -8.90 -2.26
N LEU A 99 14.75 -9.42 -3.05
CA LEU A 99 14.03 -10.65 -2.70
C LEU A 99 14.97 -11.85 -2.58
N ASP A 100 15.91 -12.02 -3.51
CA ASP A 100 16.91 -13.09 -3.46
C ASP A 100 17.76 -13.04 -2.19
N ARG A 101 17.96 -11.84 -1.63
CA ARG A 101 18.72 -11.67 -0.40
C ARG A 101 17.88 -11.79 0.86
N VAL A 102 16.61 -11.37 0.83
CA VAL A 102 15.72 -11.34 2.01
C VAL A 102 15.08 -12.70 2.28
N LEU A 103 14.62 -13.41 1.25
CA LEU A 103 13.91 -14.69 1.40
C LEU A 103 14.71 -15.79 2.14
N PRO A 104 16.04 -15.90 1.98
CA PRO A 104 16.84 -16.83 2.80
C PRO A 104 16.76 -16.55 4.31
N TYR A 105 16.58 -15.30 4.75
CA TYR A 105 16.34 -15.02 6.16
C TYR A 105 15.00 -15.57 6.62
N SER A 106 13.94 -15.37 5.82
CA SER A 106 12.61 -15.90 6.12
C SER A 106 12.67 -17.42 6.34
N ALA A 107 13.30 -18.14 5.40
CA ALA A 107 13.46 -19.59 5.49
C ALA A 107 14.32 -20.03 6.69
N ARG A 108 15.43 -19.33 6.96
CA ARG A 108 16.31 -19.64 8.10
C ARG A 108 15.59 -19.45 9.43
N TYR A 109 14.92 -18.32 9.62
CA TYR A 109 14.23 -18.06 10.88
C TYR A 109 13.03 -18.97 11.08
N ARG A 110 12.32 -19.37 10.00
CA ARG A 110 11.29 -20.42 10.08
C ARG A 110 11.78 -21.69 10.76
N GLN A 111 12.97 -22.15 10.38
CA GLN A 111 13.58 -23.35 10.95
C GLN A 111 14.02 -23.15 12.41
N GLN A 112 14.44 -21.93 12.78
CA GLN A 112 15.00 -21.63 14.10
C GLN A 112 13.93 -21.27 15.15
N THR A 113 12.88 -20.56 14.76
CA THR A 113 11.89 -19.97 15.66
C THR A 113 10.46 -20.47 15.41
N GLY A 114 10.22 -21.18 14.31
CA GLY A 114 8.89 -21.64 13.89
C GLY A 114 8.10 -20.62 13.05
N ILE A 115 8.58 -19.38 12.92
CA ILE A 115 7.98 -18.31 12.13
C ILE A 115 9.01 -17.70 11.17
N ASN A 116 8.56 -17.05 10.09
CA ASN A 116 9.49 -16.48 9.12
C ASN A 116 10.29 -15.29 9.66
N LEU A 117 9.77 -14.56 10.66
CA LEU A 117 10.36 -13.38 11.32
C LEU A 117 10.65 -12.17 10.41
N VAL A 118 11.21 -12.37 9.22
CA VAL A 118 11.54 -11.35 8.22
C VAL A 118 10.61 -11.50 7.02
N TYR A 119 9.92 -10.43 6.66
CA TYR A 119 8.91 -10.43 5.60
C TYR A 119 9.13 -9.26 4.64
N PRO A 120 9.46 -9.51 3.36
CA PRO A 120 9.40 -8.47 2.34
C PRO A 120 7.94 -8.11 2.04
N SER A 121 7.66 -6.82 1.79
CA SER A 121 6.34 -6.36 1.36
C SER A 121 5.93 -6.92 0.00
N ASP A 122 4.62 -7.01 -0.22
CA ASP A 122 4.03 -7.44 -1.49
C ASP A 122 4.49 -6.56 -2.66
N GLU A 123 4.77 -5.28 -2.42
CA GLU A 123 5.33 -4.35 -3.41
C GLU A 123 6.60 -4.88 -4.08
N PHE A 124 7.49 -5.54 -3.34
CA PHE A 124 8.71 -6.09 -3.95
C PHE A 124 8.39 -7.24 -4.89
N PHE A 125 7.40 -8.08 -4.57
CA PHE A 125 6.99 -9.17 -5.45
C PHE A 125 6.30 -8.64 -6.71
N LEU A 126 5.41 -7.65 -6.56
CA LEU A 126 4.72 -7.03 -7.69
C LEU A 126 5.70 -6.30 -8.62
N LEU A 127 6.62 -5.50 -8.06
CA LEU A 127 7.65 -4.79 -8.82
C LEU A 127 8.65 -5.74 -9.50
N ALA A 128 8.96 -6.87 -8.87
CA ALA A 128 9.84 -7.90 -9.42
C ALA A 128 9.14 -8.84 -10.40
N GLU A 129 7.83 -8.70 -10.60
CA GLU A 129 6.97 -9.64 -11.36
C GLU A 129 7.12 -11.10 -10.88
N ARG A 130 7.35 -11.29 -9.58
CA ARG A 130 7.46 -12.62 -8.96
C ARG A 130 6.12 -13.07 -8.38
N PRO A 131 5.81 -14.38 -8.40
CA PRO A 131 4.63 -14.90 -7.72
C PRO A 131 4.65 -14.55 -6.23
N LEU A 132 3.51 -14.09 -5.72
CA LEU A 132 3.33 -13.88 -4.28
C LEU A 132 3.42 -15.21 -3.52
N PRO A 133 4.15 -15.28 -2.40
CA PRO A 133 4.18 -16.47 -1.54
C PRO A 133 2.78 -16.95 -1.14
N ALA A 134 2.64 -18.24 -0.81
CA ALA A 134 1.39 -18.78 -0.26
C ALA A 134 1.11 -18.22 1.15
N ALA A 135 -0.14 -18.26 1.62
CA ALA A 135 -0.54 -17.74 2.93
C ALA A 135 0.33 -18.24 4.11
N ALA A 136 0.80 -19.49 4.07
CA ALA A 136 1.68 -20.05 5.10
C ALA A 136 3.00 -19.29 5.28
N PHE A 137 3.48 -18.59 4.25
CA PHE A 137 4.65 -17.73 4.34
C PHE A 137 4.40 -16.51 5.26
N TYR A 138 3.18 -16.04 5.36
CA TYR A 138 2.86 -14.83 6.11
C TYR A 138 2.51 -15.11 7.57
N ASP A 139 2.57 -16.38 8.02
CA ASP A 139 2.22 -16.81 9.37
C ASP A 139 0.81 -16.34 9.77
N HIS A 140 0.71 -15.42 10.72
CA HIS A 140 -0.55 -14.78 11.16
C HIS A 140 -0.64 -13.32 10.69
N TYR A 141 0.03 -12.98 9.59
CA TYR A 141 0.08 -11.64 8.98
C TYR A 141 0.52 -10.54 9.96
N PRO A 142 1.67 -10.66 10.66
CA PRO A 142 2.07 -9.74 11.71
C PRO A 142 2.36 -8.31 11.23
N GLN A 143 2.54 -8.13 9.91
CA GLN A 143 2.96 -6.89 9.27
C GLN A 143 1.94 -6.42 8.22
N TYR A 144 0.66 -6.83 8.36
CA TYR A 144 -0.41 -6.56 7.38
C TYR A 144 -0.48 -5.08 6.98
N SER A 145 -0.53 -4.17 7.96
CA SER A 145 -0.61 -2.72 7.72
C SER A 145 0.63 -2.10 7.04
N ASN A 146 1.74 -2.85 6.97
CA ASN A 146 2.97 -2.45 6.28
C ASN A 146 3.05 -3.02 4.85
N GLY A 147 1.92 -3.48 4.29
CA GLY A 147 1.87 -4.01 2.92
C GLY A 147 2.45 -5.41 2.79
N VAL A 148 2.50 -6.19 3.87
CA VAL A 148 2.99 -7.57 3.88
C VAL A 148 1.80 -8.53 3.90
N GLY A 149 1.55 -9.22 2.79
CA GLY A 149 0.55 -10.28 2.68
C GLY A 149 -0.88 -9.82 2.39
N MET A 150 -1.13 -8.52 2.27
CA MET A 150 -2.46 -7.98 1.95
C MET A 150 -2.98 -8.50 0.59
N THR A 151 -2.09 -8.60 -0.40
CA THR A 151 -2.45 -9.06 -1.75
C THR A 151 -2.73 -10.55 -1.74
N ARG A 152 -1.93 -11.34 -1.02
CA ARG A 152 -2.19 -12.77 -0.82
C ARG A 152 -3.51 -13.01 -0.12
N ASP A 153 -3.77 -12.33 1.00
CA ASP A 153 -5.03 -12.43 1.74
C ASP A 153 -6.24 -12.09 0.86
N PHE A 154 -6.14 -11.01 0.07
CA PHE A 154 -7.17 -10.65 -0.91
C PHE A 154 -7.39 -11.76 -1.95
N LEU A 155 -6.33 -12.31 -2.56
CA LEU A 155 -6.43 -13.37 -3.56
C LEU A 155 -7.07 -14.64 -3.01
N ASP A 156 -6.68 -15.06 -1.81
CA ASP A 156 -7.23 -16.26 -1.17
C ASP A 156 -8.70 -16.03 -0.75
N GLY A 157 -9.05 -14.82 -0.31
CA GLY A 157 -10.44 -14.42 -0.10
C GLY A 157 -11.26 -14.43 -1.40
N TRP A 158 -10.71 -13.89 -2.48
CA TRP A 158 -11.36 -13.85 -3.80
C TRP A 158 -11.60 -15.26 -4.33
N GLN A 159 -10.59 -16.14 -4.26
CA GLN A 159 -10.71 -17.52 -4.72
C GLN A 159 -11.84 -18.26 -4.01
N ARG A 160 -11.98 -18.07 -2.69
CA ARG A 160 -13.05 -18.68 -1.89
C ARG A 160 -14.44 -18.13 -2.19
N LEU A 161 -14.54 -16.83 -2.49
CA LEU A 161 -15.83 -16.14 -2.50
C LEU A 161 -16.40 -15.88 -3.91
N GLN A 162 -15.58 -15.87 -4.96
CA GLN A 162 -16.02 -15.56 -6.34
C GLN A 162 -17.16 -16.45 -6.87
N GLY A 163 -17.35 -17.65 -6.30
CA GLY A 163 -18.49 -18.53 -6.63
C GLY A 163 -19.85 -17.99 -6.18
N ARG A 164 -19.87 -16.99 -5.30
CA ARG A 164 -21.09 -16.32 -4.79
C ARG A 164 -21.57 -15.18 -5.68
N LEU A 165 -20.85 -14.86 -6.76
CA LEU A 165 -21.26 -13.84 -7.72
C LEU A 165 -22.54 -14.27 -8.45
N PRO A 166 -23.44 -13.32 -8.78
CA PRO A 166 -24.58 -13.61 -9.64
C PRO A 166 -24.12 -14.04 -11.05
N THR A 167 -25.01 -14.69 -11.79
CA THR A 167 -24.74 -15.08 -13.19
C THR A 167 -25.13 -13.99 -14.19
N HIS A 168 -26.07 -13.12 -13.83
CA HIS A 168 -26.56 -12.05 -14.69
C HIS A 168 -27.16 -10.88 -13.91
N PHE A 169 -27.27 -9.74 -14.57
CA PHE A 169 -28.13 -8.61 -14.17
C PHE A 169 -29.34 -8.51 -15.11
N VAL A 170 -30.48 -8.05 -14.60
CA VAL A 170 -31.71 -7.86 -15.40
C VAL A 170 -31.53 -6.77 -16.47
N ARG A 171 -30.80 -5.70 -16.14
CA ARG A 171 -30.47 -4.58 -17.03
C ARG A 171 -28.95 -4.46 -17.16
N PRO A 172 -28.43 -3.99 -18.31
CA PRO A 172 -27.03 -3.63 -18.46
C PRO A 172 -26.57 -2.64 -17.37
N ARG A 173 -25.40 -2.90 -16.77
CA ARG A 173 -24.76 -2.02 -15.78
C ARG A 173 -23.30 -1.77 -16.19
N ASN A 174 -22.89 -0.50 -16.18
CA ASN A 174 -21.51 -0.10 -16.42
C ASN A 174 -20.88 0.37 -15.11
N MET A 175 -19.77 -0.27 -14.71
CA MET A 175 -19.09 0.00 -13.45
C MET A 175 -17.61 0.30 -13.64
N ALA A 176 -17.05 1.03 -12.69
CA ALA A 176 -15.61 1.20 -12.52
C ALA A 176 -15.14 0.56 -11.21
N LEU A 177 -14.02 -0.16 -11.24
CA LEU A 177 -13.26 -0.58 -10.06
C LEU A 177 -11.99 0.26 -10.01
N LEU A 178 -11.78 1.02 -8.94
CA LEU A 178 -10.62 1.88 -8.79
C LEU A 178 -9.57 1.23 -7.90
N CYS A 179 -8.29 1.50 -8.18
CA CYS A 179 -7.17 1.03 -7.37
C CYS A 179 -5.92 1.91 -7.56
N GLY A 180 -4.91 1.73 -6.70
CA GLY A 180 -3.57 2.25 -6.99
C GLY A 180 -2.95 1.51 -8.18
N THR A 181 -2.02 2.15 -8.87
CA THR A 181 -1.38 1.60 -10.09
C THR A 181 -0.61 0.30 -9.83
N MET A 182 -0.08 0.09 -8.62
CA MET A 182 0.73 -1.09 -8.30
C MET A 182 -0.06 -2.41 -8.33
N ILE A 183 -1.31 -2.39 -7.86
CA ILE A 183 -2.14 -3.59 -7.69
C ILE A 183 -2.95 -3.90 -8.96
N GLU A 184 -2.85 -3.07 -9.99
CA GLU A 184 -3.61 -3.18 -11.24
C GLU A 184 -3.51 -4.58 -11.88
N PRO A 185 -2.31 -5.19 -12.06
CA PRO A 185 -2.23 -6.50 -12.70
C PRO A 185 -2.98 -7.60 -11.93
N VAL A 186 -3.06 -7.47 -10.60
CA VAL A 186 -3.78 -8.41 -9.74
C VAL A 186 -5.29 -8.22 -9.89
N LEU A 187 -5.78 -6.98 -9.80
CA LEU A 187 -7.20 -6.68 -9.91
C LEU A 187 -7.76 -6.85 -11.33
N GLN A 188 -6.90 -6.84 -12.35
CA GLN A 188 -7.31 -7.16 -13.71
C GLN A 188 -7.96 -8.55 -13.79
N THR A 189 -7.40 -9.55 -13.09
CA THR A 189 -7.98 -10.91 -13.02
C THR A 189 -9.36 -10.94 -12.36
N VAL A 190 -9.61 -10.03 -11.41
CA VAL A 190 -10.90 -9.86 -10.74
C VAL A 190 -11.92 -9.28 -11.72
N VAL A 191 -11.54 -8.22 -12.44
CA VAL A 191 -12.39 -7.56 -13.44
C VAL A 191 -12.73 -8.51 -14.59
N GLU A 192 -11.78 -9.30 -15.08
CA GLU A 192 -12.03 -10.34 -16.08
C GLU A 192 -13.08 -11.35 -15.61
N ARG A 193 -13.04 -11.76 -14.34
CA ARG A 193 -14.04 -12.66 -13.76
C ARG A 193 -15.41 -11.98 -13.62
N LEU A 194 -15.45 -10.71 -13.23
CA LEU A 194 -16.69 -9.92 -13.13
C LEU A 194 -17.34 -9.75 -14.50
N ASN A 195 -16.56 -9.53 -15.56
CA ASN A 195 -17.05 -9.38 -16.94
C ASN A 195 -17.57 -10.68 -17.56
N ARG A 196 -17.51 -11.82 -16.85
CA ARG A 196 -18.22 -13.06 -17.23
C ARG A 196 -19.69 -13.06 -16.78
N ILE A 197 -20.11 -12.07 -15.99
CA ILE A 197 -21.49 -11.91 -15.54
C ILE A 197 -22.29 -11.24 -16.66
N THR A 198 -23.35 -11.87 -17.13
CA THR A 198 -24.17 -11.33 -18.22
C THR A 198 -24.79 -9.98 -17.81
N ASN A 199 -24.77 -8.99 -18.72
CA ASN A 199 -25.26 -7.62 -18.49
C ASN A 199 -24.46 -6.81 -17.45
N LEU A 200 -23.25 -7.24 -17.08
CA LEU A 200 -22.32 -6.44 -16.29
C LEU A 200 -21.08 -6.12 -17.12
N HIS A 201 -20.72 -4.84 -17.18
CA HIS A 201 -19.45 -4.38 -17.72
C HIS A 201 -18.70 -3.60 -16.64
N VAL A 202 -17.53 -4.07 -16.26
CA VAL A 202 -16.64 -3.46 -15.27
C VAL A 202 -15.34 -3.05 -15.96
N THR A 203 -14.95 -1.80 -15.77
CA THR A 203 -13.63 -1.28 -16.17
C THR A 203 -12.73 -1.14 -14.94
N LEU A 204 -11.47 -1.55 -15.06
CA LEU A 204 -10.45 -1.26 -14.05
C LEU A 204 -9.92 0.15 -14.32
N GLN A 205 -9.86 0.99 -13.29
CA GLN A 205 -9.45 2.38 -13.37
C GLN A 205 -8.30 2.63 -12.37
N PRO A 206 -7.04 2.35 -12.75
CA PRO A 206 -5.89 2.67 -11.91
C PRO A 206 -5.77 4.20 -11.75
N VAL A 207 -5.62 4.66 -10.51
CA VAL A 207 -5.56 6.08 -10.16
C VAL A 207 -4.10 6.48 -9.98
N VAL A 208 -3.62 7.37 -10.86
CA VAL A 208 -2.30 8.00 -10.72
C VAL A 208 -2.38 9.06 -9.62
N ASN A 209 -1.47 8.97 -8.65
CA ASN A 209 -1.46 9.88 -7.50
C ASN A 209 -0.78 11.20 -7.85
N HIS A 210 -1.54 12.21 -8.29
CA HIS A 210 -0.97 13.52 -8.57
C HIS A 210 -0.80 14.36 -7.30
N PHE A 211 -1.56 14.08 -6.23
CA PHE A 211 -1.45 14.81 -4.97
C PHE A 211 -0.10 14.59 -4.26
N PHE A 212 0.27 13.34 -4.02
CA PHE A 212 1.55 12.97 -3.42
C PHE A 212 2.65 12.71 -4.46
N GLY A 213 2.31 12.60 -5.75
CA GLY A 213 3.26 12.33 -6.83
C GLY A 213 3.20 10.88 -7.29
N GLU A 214 3.50 10.67 -8.58
CA GLU A 214 3.24 9.40 -9.30
C GLU A 214 4.07 8.21 -8.78
N THR A 215 5.11 8.48 -7.98
CA THR A 215 5.89 7.48 -7.25
C THR A 215 5.09 6.81 -6.13
N VAL A 216 3.95 7.39 -5.72
CA VAL A 216 3.00 6.80 -4.77
C VAL A 216 1.96 5.98 -5.53
N THR A 217 2.10 4.66 -5.47
CA THR A 217 1.36 3.72 -6.33
C THR A 217 0.39 2.81 -5.57
N VAL A 218 0.32 2.94 -4.23
CA VAL A 218 -0.55 2.13 -3.35
C VAL A 218 -1.95 2.71 -3.20
N SER A 219 -2.97 1.85 -3.11
CA SER A 219 -4.38 2.26 -2.96
C SER A 219 -4.67 3.05 -1.68
N GLY A 220 -3.96 2.78 -0.58
CA GLY A 220 -4.19 3.43 0.72
C GLY A 220 -3.79 4.90 0.79
N LEU A 221 -3.03 5.39 -0.20
CA LEU A 221 -2.58 6.78 -0.27
C LEU A 221 -3.26 7.57 -1.39
N LEU A 222 -4.27 6.98 -2.04
CA LEU A 222 -5.09 7.70 -3.02
C LEU A 222 -5.84 8.84 -2.35
N THR A 223 -6.03 9.92 -3.10
CA THR A 223 -6.75 11.10 -2.64
C THR A 223 -8.10 11.22 -3.36
N GLY A 224 -9.05 11.90 -2.72
CA GLY A 224 -10.37 12.13 -3.27
C GLY A 224 -10.32 12.95 -4.56
N GLN A 225 -9.47 13.98 -4.62
CA GLN A 225 -9.29 14.78 -5.83
C GLN A 225 -8.82 13.95 -7.04
N ASP A 226 -7.87 13.03 -6.83
CA ASP A 226 -7.31 12.20 -7.91
C ASP A 226 -8.36 11.17 -8.38
N VAL A 227 -9.12 10.60 -7.43
CA VAL A 227 -10.26 9.72 -7.72
C VAL A 227 -11.36 10.44 -8.51
N VAL A 228 -11.76 11.64 -8.10
CA VAL A 228 -12.78 12.44 -8.80
C VAL A 228 -12.35 12.74 -10.23
N SER A 229 -11.07 13.05 -10.46
CA SER A 229 -10.54 13.30 -11.80
C SER A 229 -10.72 12.09 -12.72
N VAL A 230 -10.43 10.88 -12.23
CA VAL A 230 -10.60 9.63 -12.99
C VAL A 230 -12.08 9.34 -13.25
N LEU A 231 -12.93 9.45 -12.21
CA LEU A 231 -14.35 9.12 -12.31
C LEU A 231 -15.11 9.99 -13.31
N ARG A 232 -14.77 11.28 -13.44
CA ARG A 232 -15.37 12.19 -14.43
C ARG A 232 -15.21 11.70 -15.87
N THR A 233 -14.22 10.85 -16.13
CA THR A 233 -13.95 10.28 -17.47
C THR A 233 -14.29 8.80 -17.61
N ALA A 234 -14.61 8.11 -16.52
CA ALA A 234 -14.75 6.65 -16.48
C ALA A 234 -16.02 6.10 -17.18
N GLN A 235 -16.95 6.97 -17.60
CA GLN A 235 -18.21 6.60 -18.28
C GLN A 235 -18.93 5.41 -17.61
N CYS A 236 -19.18 5.53 -16.31
CA CYS A 236 -19.78 4.46 -15.51
C CYS A 236 -20.94 5.00 -14.66
N ASP A 237 -21.90 4.12 -14.37
CA ASP A 237 -23.05 4.45 -13.52
C ASP A 237 -22.68 4.39 -12.03
N GLN A 238 -21.72 3.53 -11.70
CA GLN A 238 -21.30 3.29 -10.34
C GLN A 238 -19.82 2.91 -10.27
N ALA A 239 -19.14 3.39 -9.23
CA ALA A 239 -17.75 3.08 -8.95
C ALA A 239 -17.60 2.34 -7.63
N ILE A 240 -16.66 1.40 -7.58
CA ILE A 240 -16.17 0.79 -6.35
C ILE A 240 -14.77 1.34 -6.13
N VAL A 241 -14.55 1.98 -4.99
CA VAL A 241 -13.25 2.54 -4.60
C VAL A 241 -12.65 1.78 -3.42
N PRO A 242 -11.31 1.76 -3.28
CA PRO A 242 -10.65 1.04 -2.19
C PRO A 242 -11.03 1.62 -0.83
N ARG A 243 -11.61 0.82 0.07
CA ARG A 243 -11.95 1.26 1.44
C ARG A 243 -10.74 1.80 2.22
N VAL A 244 -9.56 1.30 1.91
CA VAL A 244 -8.27 1.63 2.54
C VAL A 244 -7.80 3.06 2.26
N MET A 245 -8.34 3.75 1.25
CA MET A 245 -8.02 5.17 1.01
C MET A 245 -8.72 6.12 1.99
N PHE A 246 -9.63 5.60 2.81
CA PHE A 246 -10.34 6.34 3.86
C PHE A 246 -9.80 5.99 5.24
N ASP A 247 -10.09 6.84 6.23
CA ASP A 247 -9.84 6.56 7.64
C ASP A 247 -10.50 5.26 8.12
N TYR A 248 -10.18 4.84 9.35
CA TYR A 248 -10.71 3.59 9.91
C TYR A 248 -12.26 3.56 9.96
N GLN A 249 -12.93 4.72 10.01
CA GLN A 249 -14.38 4.83 9.99
C GLN A 249 -14.97 4.80 8.57
N GLY A 250 -14.16 5.06 7.54
CA GLY A 250 -14.58 5.11 6.14
C GLY A 250 -15.16 6.44 5.73
N GLN A 251 -14.83 7.49 6.47
CA GLN A 251 -15.48 8.79 6.32
C GLN A 251 -14.65 9.77 5.50
N ARG A 252 -13.33 9.74 5.64
CA ARG A 252 -12.46 10.77 5.05
C ARG A 252 -11.21 10.20 4.42
N THR A 253 -10.85 10.71 3.25
CA THR A 253 -9.53 10.52 2.63
C THR A 253 -8.49 11.47 3.25
N LEU A 254 -7.21 11.32 2.87
CA LEU A 254 -6.11 12.18 3.35
C LEU A 254 -6.28 13.67 2.98
N ASP A 255 -7.00 13.96 1.91
CA ASP A 255 -7.36 15.30 1.44
C ASP A 255 -8.79 15.70 1.84
N GLU A 256 -9.36 15.06 2.87
CA GLU A 256 -10.63 15.41 3.52
C GLU A 256 -11.88 15.25 2.64
N TYR A 257 -11.82 14.43 1.59
CA TYR A 257 -12.99 14.05 0.81
C TYR A 257 -13.77 12.95 1.52
N THR A 258 -15.10 13.08 1.51
CA THR A 258 -16.02 12.01 1.93
C THR A 258 -16.52 11.22 0.71
N PRO A 259 -17.03 9.98 0.88
CA PRO A 259 -17.66 9.24 -0.21
C PRO A 259 -18.78 10.01 -0.92
N GLU A 260 -19.57 10.78 -0.16
CA GLU A 260 -20.65 11.62 -0.68
C GLU A 260 -20.10 12.78 -1.51
N ARG A 261 -19.00 13.40 -1.06
CA ARG A 261 -18.33 14.46 -1.81
C ARG A 261 -17.76 13.94 -3.12
N ILE A 262 -17.07 12.78 -3.09
CA ILE A 262 -16.57 12.14 -4.31
C ILE A 262 -17.73 11.85 -5.26
N SER A 263 -18.83 11.29 -4.75
CA SER A 263 -20.00 10.97 -5.57
C SER A 263 -20.60 12.22 -6.22
N THR A 264 -20.77 13.29 -5.43
CA THR A 264 -21.35 14.56 -5.89
C THR A 264 -20.45 15.26 -6.92
N GLU A 265 -19.14 15.30 -6.70
CA GLU A 265 -18.21 16.00 -7.60
C GLU A 265 -17.88 15.23 -8.88
N SER A 266 -18.09 13.91 -8.89
CA SER A 266 -17.88 13.05 -10.06
C SER A 266 -19.15 12.72 -10.84
N ASP A 267 -20.33 12.98 -10.27
CA ASP A 267 -21.63 12.53 -10.80
C ASP A 267 -21.71 10.99 -10.96
N VAL A 268 -21.01 10.26 -10.09
CA VAL A 268 -20.96 8.78 -10.07
C VAL A 268 -21.27 8.29 -8.67
N SER A 269 -22.15 7.29 -8.53
CA SER A 269 -22.39 6.69 -7.22
C SER A 269 -21.18 5.87 -6.77
N VAL A 270 -20.66 6.15 -5.57
CA VAL A 270 -19.47 5.47 -5.02
C VAL A 270 -19.85 4.44 -3.96
N LEU A 271 -19.32 3.23 -4.08
CA LEU A 271 -19.29 2.21 -3.04
C LEU A 271 -17.86 1.93 -2.57
N LEU A 272 -17.72 1.50 -1.33
CA LEU A 272 -16.42 1.16 -0.73
C LEU A 272 -16.25 -0.35 -0.64
N ALA A 273 -15.08 -0.86 -1.02
CA ALA A 273 -14.69 -2.24 -0.76
C ALA A 273 -13.22 -2.31 -0.33
N GLY A 274 -12.95 -2.99 0.78
CA GLY A 274 -11.60 -3.31 1.28
C GLY A 274 -11.28 -4.80 1.19
N THR A 275 -12.31 -5.65 1.07
CA THR A 275 -12.17 -7.11 1.00
C THR A 275 -12.91 -7.70 -0.20
N PRO A 276 -12.55 -8.93 -0.62
CA PRO A 276 -13.32 -9.66 -1.63
C PRO A 276 -14.80 -9.87 -1.25
N GLY A 277 -15.09 -10.02 0.05
CA GLY A 277 -16.46 -10.15 0.55
C GLY A 277 -17.28 -8.88 0.35
N GLU A 278 -16.71 -7.73 0.69
CA GLU A 278 -17.35 -6.42 0.48
C GLU A 278 -17.51 -6.11 -1.01
N LEU A 279 -16.53 -6.48 -1.85
CA LEU A 279 -16.65 -6.37 -3.31
C LEU A 279 -17.86 -7.14 -3.82
N ILE A 280 -18.02 -8.40 -3.39
CA ILE A 280 -19.18 -9.23 -3.76
C ILE A 280 -20.48 -8.64 -3.21
N GLN A 281 -20.47 -8.11 -1.99
CA GLN A 281 -21.63 -7.44 -1.40
C GLN A 281 -22.04 -6.19 -2.21
N CYS A 282 -21.07 -5.41 -2.70
CA CYS A 282 -21.32 -4.27 -3.58
C CYS A 282 -22.03 -4.72 -4.87
N ILE A 283 -21.56 -5.82 -5.48
CA ILE A 283 -22.19 -6.42 -6.68
C ILE A 283 -23.62 -6.89 -6.37
N HIS A 284 -23.87 -7.52 -5.22
CA HIS A 284 -25.23 -7.97 -4.84
C HIS A 284 -26.19 -6.81 -4.55
N THR A 285 -25.70 -5.74 -3.91
CA THR A 285 -26.52 -4.56 -3.59
C THR A 285 -27.10 -3.92 -4.87
N LEU A 286 -26.39 -4.07 -6.00
CA LEU A 286 -26.83 -3.59 -7.30
C LEU A 286 -27.94 -4.42 -7.96
N LEU A 287 -28.12 -5.68 -7.56
CA LEU A 287 -29.23 -6.49 -8.06
C LEU A 287 -30.57 -5.98 -7.54
N SER A 288 -30.57 -5.41 -6.33
CA SER A 288 -31.76 -4.93 -5.64
C SER A 288 -32.17 -3.51 -6.01
N LYS A 289 -31.30 -2.77 -6.72
CA LYS A 289 -31.61 -1.41 -7.21
C LYS A 289 -32.29 -1.52 -8.59
N PRO A 290 -33.49 -0.94 -8.77
CA PRO A 290 -34.21 -0.98 -10.04
C PRO A 290 -33.47 -0.33 -11.23
#